data_AF-A0A7I9YJ21-F1
#
_entry.id   AF-A0A7I9YJ21-F1
#
_cell.length_a   1.000
_cell.length_b   1.000
_cell.length_c   1.000
_cell.angle_alpha   90.00
_cell.angle_beta   90.00
_cell.angle_gamma   90.00
#
_symmetry.space_group_name_H-M   'P 1'
#
loop_
_entity.id
_entity.type
_entity.pdbx_description
1 polymer ?
#
loop_
_entity_poly.entity_id
_entity_poly.type
_entity_poly.pdbx_seq_one_letter_code
_entity_poly.pdbx_strand_id
1 'polypeptide(L)'
;MLALAVSTASFIAVAAAPLVRADRATPQPGAPCSGSADSSGAIVGSQTFSPQGEVLLCAKDADPISVWQHLDGIQRPVQIWFSYGPDATLNADDGFVSGQYWVAGARSGRCTVVQTPSTAGPPVVKTSNSERMDFKLIPDLATITFKGECDWRSF
;
A
#
# COMPACT_ATOMS: atom_id res chain seq x y z
N MET A 1 -61.60 -43.29 16.11
CA MET A 1 -61.24 -42.00 15.48
C MET A 1 -60.00 -41.49 16.20
N LEU A 2 -58.82 -41.61 15.58
CA LEU A 2 -57.55 -41.12 16.12
C LEU A 2 -56.95 -40.20 15.04
N ALA A 3 -56.77 -38.91 15.35
CA ALA A 3 -56.19 -37.94 14.43
C ALA A 3 -54.74 -37.66 14.86
N LEU A 4 -53.78 -37.98 13.99
CA LEU A 4 -52.37 -37.59 14.12
C LEU A 4 -52.17 -36.21 13.49
N ALA A 5 -51.79 -35.22 14.29
CA ALA A 5 -51.34 -33.92 13.81
C ALA A 5 -49.83 -33.97 13.54
N VAL A 6 -49.43 -33.76 12.28
CA VAL A 6 -48.02 -33.63 11.88
C VAL A 6 -47.72 -32.14 11.77
N SER A 7 -46.87 -31.62 12.65
CA SER A 7 -46.38 -30.24 12.61
C SER A 7 -45.01 -30.20 11.94
N THR A 8 -44.93 -29.66 10.73
CA THR A 8 -43.68 -29.39 10.01
C THR A 8 -43.12 -28.03 10.43
N ALA A 9 -41.96 -28.01 11.08
CA ALA A 9 -41.19 -26.80 11.35
C ALA A 9 -40.33 -26.42 10.14
N SER A 10 -40.50 -25.21 9.61
CA SER A 10 -39.67 -24.66 8.53
C SER A 10 -38.46 -23.93 9.14
N PHE A 11 -37.24 -24.36 8.79
CA PHE A 11 -36.01 -23.63 9.08
C PHE A 11 -35.71 -22.69 7.92
N ILE A 12 -35.60 -21.38 8.20
CA ILE A 12 -35.11 -20.39 7.23
C ILE A 12 -33.58 -20.47 7.23
N ALA A 13 -32.99 -20.96 6.13
CA ALA A 13 -31.55 -20.91 5.92
C ALA A 13 -31.16 -19.47 5.54
N VAL A 14 -30.46 -18.76 6.43
CA VAL A 14 -29.87 -17.46 6.12
C VAL A 14 -28.59 -17.71 5.34
N ALA A 15 -28.62 -17.44 4.04
CA ALA A 15 -27.42 -17.46 3.21
C ALA A 15 -26.51 -16.28 3.60
N ALA A 16 -25.34 -16.57 4.17
CA ALA A 16 -24.30 -15.56 4.37
C ALA A 16 -23.76 -15.15 3.00
N ALA A 17 -24.06 -13.93 2.54
CA ALA A 17 -23.41 -13.38 1.37
C ALA A 17 -21.90 -13.23 1.66
N PRO A 18 -21.02 -13.59 0.71
CA PRO A 18 -19.59 -13.34 0.87
C PRO A 18 -19.38 -11.82 1.00
N LEU A 19 -18.68 -11.41 2.07
CA LEU A 19 -18.22 -10.04 2.21
C LEU A 19 -17.21 -9.78 1.09
N VAL A 20 -17.67 -9.18 0.00
CA VAL A 20 -16.78 -8.54 -0.97
C VAL A 20 -16.08 -7.44 -0.18
N ARG A 21 -14.77 -7.60 0.02
CA ARG A 21 -13.94 -6.57 0.65
C ARG A 21 -14.08 -5.33 -0.24
N ALA A 22 -14.59 -4.23 0.31
CA ALA A 22 -14.61 -2.96 -0.43
C ALA A 22 -13.17 -2.66 -0.88
N ASP A 23 -13.02 -2.33 -2.16
CA ASP A 23 -11.73 -1.88 -2.69
C ASP A 23 -11.26 -0.69 -1.86
N ARG A 24 -10.00 -0.71 -1.41
CA ARG A 24 -9.48 0.41 -0.62
C ARG A 24 -9.48 1.68 -1.43
N ALA A 25 -9.68 2.81 -0.76
CA ALA A 25 -9.65 4.11 -1.41
C ALA A 25 -8.31 4.33 -2.10
N THR A 26 -8.38 4.63 -3.40
CA THR A 26 -7.23 5.05 -4.19
C THR A 26 -6.76 6.43 -3.72
N PRO A 27 -5.45 6.67 -3.58
CA PRO A 27 -4.93 7.98 -3.20
C PRO A 27 -5.41 9.11 -4.13
N GLN A 28 -6.01 10.14 -3.53
CA GLN A 28 -6.53 11.36 -4.16
C GLN A 28 -6.47 12.49 -3.13
N PRO A 29 -6.19 13.75 -3.50
CA PRO A 29 -6.24 14.89 -2.58
C PRO A 29 -7.56 14.93 -1.78
N GLY A 30 -7.46 15.10 -0.46
CA GLY A 30 -8.60 15.14 0.47
C GLY A 30 -9.19 13.77 0.83
N ALA A 31 -8.80 12.69 0.17
CA ALA A 31 -9.27 11.35 0.52
C ALA A 31 -8.56 10.82 1.77
N PRO A 32 -9.23 10.01 2.61
CA PRO A 32 -8.61 9.38 3.77
C PRO A 32 -7.44 8.48 3.39
N CYS A 33 -6.26 8.76 3.94
CA CYS A 33 -5.07 7.92 3.79
C CYS A 33 -4.90 6.95 4.97
N SER A 34 -5.35 7.34 6.17
CA SER A 34 -5.26 6.54 7.40
C SER A 34 -6.34 6.89 8.40
N GLY A 35 -6.60 6.00 9.37
CA GLY A 35 -7.50 6.29 10.50
C GLY A 35 -8.99 6.04 10.25
N SER A 36 -9.39 5.58 9.07
CA SER A 36 -10.78 5.21 8.76
C SER A 36 -10.89 3.88 8.00
N ALA A 37 -12.07 3.25 8.06
CA ALA A 37 -12.35 2.00 7.35
C ALA A 37 -12.25 2.15 5.82
N ASP A 38 -12.56 3.35 5.31
CA ASP A 38 -12.55 3.68 3.89
C ASP A 38 -11.20 4.28 3.44
N SER A 39 -10.16 4.21 4.28
CA SER A 39 -8.84 4.77 3.94
C SER A 39 -8.00 3.84 3.07
N SER A 40 -7.00 4.41 2.39
CA SER A 40 -5.96 3.64 1.69
C SER A 40 -5.15 2.74 2.65
N GLY A 41 -5.15 3.07 3.95
CA GLY A 41 -4.42 2.35 5.00
C GLY A 41 -2.91 2.62 5.00
N ALA A 42 -2.49 3.75 4.40
CA ALA A 42 -1.12 4.20 4.41
C ALA A 42 -0.67 4.62 5.82
N ILE A 43 0.62 4.52 6.08
CA ILE A 43 1.23 5.11 7.28
C ILE A 43 1.26 6.64 7.14
N VAL A 44 0.99 7.35 8.23
CA VAL A 44 1.14 8.81 8.30
C VAL A 44 2.59 9.19 7.96
N GLY A 45 2.75 10.16 7.06
CA GLY A 45 4.04 10.58 6.52
C GLY A 45 4.47 9.85 5.25
N SER A 46 3.73 8.81 4.82
CA SER A 46 3.96 8.19 3.50
C SER A 46 3.73 9.18 2.38
N GLN A 47 4.62 9.18 1.40
CA GLN A 47 4.37 9.79 0.09
C GLN A 47 3.87 8.75 -0.91
N THR A 48 3.17 9.19 -1.96
CA THR A 48 2.76 8.32 -3.08
C THR A 48 2.56 9.14 -4.35
N PHE A 49 2.39 8.46 -5.49
CA PHE A 49 1.87 9.08 -6.69
C PHE A 49 0.36 8.89 -6.76
N SER A 50 -0.40 9.93 -7.04
CA SER A 50 -1.79 9.78 -7.46
C SER A 50 -1.88 9.00 -8.79
N PRO A 51 -3.03 8.44 -9.16
CA PRO A 51 -3.28 7.89 -10.49
C PRO A 51 -3.00 8.87 -11.63
N GLN A 52 -3.07 10.17 -11.35
CA GLN A 52 -2.79 11.26 -12.29
C GLN A 52 -1.29 11.65 -12.32
N GLY A 53 -0.46 11.05 -11.47
CA GLY A 53 0.98 11.30 -11.38
C GLY A 53 1.38 12.44 -10.44
N GLU A 54 0.44 12.99 -9.66
CA GLU A 54 0.75 14.01 -8.65
C GLU A 54 1.42 13.38 -7.43
N VAL A 55 2.26 14.13 -6.73
CA VAL A 55 2.83 13.65 -5.46
C VAL A 55 1.85 13.98 -4.34
N LEU A 56 1.53 12.98 -3.52
CA LEU A 56 0.66 13.13 -2.36
C LEU A 56 1.41 12.75 -1.09
N LEU A 57 1.08 13.43 0.02
CA LEU A 57 1.53 13.12 1.37
C LEU A 57 0.34 12.66 2.22
N CYS A 58 0.47 11.55 2.93
CA CYS A 58 -0.48 11.16 3.96
C CYS A 58 -0.23 12.02 5.20
N ALA A 59 -0.87 13.18 5.26
CA ALA A 59 -0.67 14.16 6.31
C ALA A 59 -1.59 13.88 7.50
N LYS A 60 -1.05 14.06 8.70
CA LYS A 60 -1.86 14.04 9.91
C LYS A 60 -2.56 15.38 10.06
N ASP A 61 -3.88 15.36 10.01
CA ASP A 61 -4.70 16.51 10.37
C ASP A 61 -5.06 16.50 11.87
N ALA A 62 -5.74 17.55 12.33
CA ALA A 62 -6.25 17.64 13.69
C ALA A 62 -7.40 16.65 13.98
N ASP A 63 -7.99 16.11 12.92
CA ASP A 63 -9.00 15.06 12.95
C ASP A 63 -8.35 13.68 13.22
N PRO A 64 -9.02 12.70 13.87
CA PRO A 64 -8.54 11.32 13.94
C PRO A 64 -8.20 10.68 12.58
N ILE A 65 -8.72 11.22 11.47
CA ILE A 65 -8.46 10.74 10.11
C ILE A 65 -7.32 11.56 9.49
N SER A 66 -6.35 10.86 8.92
CA SER A 66 -5.29 11.47 8.10
C SER A 66 -5.71 11.44 6.64
N VAL A 67 -5.38 12.48 5.89
CA VAL A 67 -5.79 12.64 4.49
C VAL A 67 -4.58 12.81 3.57
N TRP A 68 -4.78 12.42 2.31
CA TRP A 68 -3.82 12.73 1.26
C TRP A 68 -3.85 14.23 0.94
N GLN A 69 -2.70 14.88 1.03
CA GLN A 69 -2.51 16.28 0.65
C GLN A 69 -1.58 16.36 -0.55
N HIS A 70 -1.84 17.32 -1.43
CA HIS A 70 -0.97 17.57 -2.57
C HIS A 70 0.41 18.07 -2.12
N LEU A 71 1.46 17.62 -2.80
CA LEU A 71 2.80 18.17 -2.70
C LEU A 71 3.27 18.65 -4.08
N ASP A 72 3.97 19.78 -4.11
CA ASP A 72 4.60 20.32 -5.32
C ASP A 72 5.67 19.38 -5.91
N GLY A 73 6.15 18.42 -5.10
CA GLY A 73 7.09 17.40 -5.52
C GLY A 73 7.45 16.46 -4.38
N ILE A 74 8.32 15.49 -4.68
CA ILE A 74 8.81 14.51 -3.71
C ILE A 74 9.62 15.23 -2.63
N GLN A 75 9.25 15.03 -1.37
CA GLN A 75 10.06 15.42 -0.21
C GLN A 75 11.24 14.47 -0.10
N ARG A 76 12.45 15.06 -0.14
CA ARG A 76 13.73 14.35 -0.10
C ARG A 76 14.41 14.58 1.26
N PRO A 77 15.08 13.56 1.84
CA PRO A 77 15.16 12.19 1.33
C PRO A 77 13.83 11.44 1.49
N VAL A 78 13.49 10.59 0.52
CA VAL A 78 12.35 9.68 0.65
C VAL A 78 12.65 8.67 1.75
N GLN A 79 11.87 8.69 2.83
CA GLN A 79 12.00 7.77 3.96
C GLN A 79 10.81 6.82 4.11
N ILE A 80 9.64 7.24 3.62
CA ILE A 80 8.40 6.48 3.71
C ILE A 80 7.65 6.63 2.38
N TRP A 81 7.20 5.52 1.82
CA TRP A 81 6.46 5.48 0.57
C TRP A 81 5.28 4.51 0.65
N PHE A 82 4.19 4.81 -0.04
CA PHE A 82 3.03 3.94 -0.19
C PHE A 82 2.82 3.59 -1.66
N SER A 83 2.67 2.30 -1.96
CA SER A 83 2.21 1.81 -3.27
C SER A 83 0.84 1.14 -3.11
N TYR A 84 -0.03 1.21 -4.13
CA TYR A 84 -1.43 0.76 -4.02
C TYR A 84 -1.98 0.06 -5.27
N GLY A 85 -1.12 -0.36 -6.20
CA GLY A 85 -1.53 -1.04 -7.43
C GLY A 85 -0.70 -0.60 -8.61
N PRO A 86 -0.75 0.68 -9.02
CA PRO A 86 0.20 1.23 -9.98
C PRO A 86 1.63 1.10 -9.45
N ASP A 87 2.55 0.77 -10.36
CA ASP A 87 3.97 0.75 -10.06
C ASP A 87 4.44 2.17 -9.78
N ALA A 88 5.09 2.39 -8.64
CA ALA A 88 5.71 3.67 -8.30
C ALA A 88 7.21 3.56 -8.54
N THR A 89 7.72 4.26 -9.56
CA THR A 89 9.15 4.32 -9.87
C THR A 89 9.72 5.65 -9.41
N LEU A 90 10.76 5.61 -8.58
CA LEU A 90 11.50 6.75 -8.08
C LEU A 90 12.94 6.68 -8.57
N ASN A 91 13.58 7.84 -8.64
CA ASN A 91 14.97 7.98 -9.06
C ASN A 91 15.88 8.04 -7.82
N ALA A 92 17.15 7.69 -7.98
CA ALA A 92 18.10 7.72 -6.88
C ALA A 92 18.30 9.14 -6.29
N ASP A 93 18.14 10.19 -7.11
CA ASP A 93 18.19 11.59 -6.70
C ASP A 93 16.96 12.04 -5.88
N ASP A 94 15.95 11.18 -5.70
CA ASP A 94 14.89 11.36 -4.70
C ASP A 94 15.38 11.14 -3.25
N GLY A 95 16.70 11.03 -3.06
CA GLY A 95 17.37 11.05 -1.77
C GLY A 95 17.50 9.68 -1.12
N PHE A 96 17.61 8.63 -1.95
CA PHE A 96 17.92 7.29 -1.48
C PHE A 96 19.39 7.17 -1.10
N VAL A 97 19.66 6.64 0.10
CA VAL A 97 21.04 6.44 0.57
C VAL A 97 21.52 5.04 0.18
N SER A 98 22.61 4.99 -0.57
CA SER A 98 23.27 3.73 -0.97
C SER A 98 23.49 2.81 0.24
N GLY A 99 23.06 1.55 0.12
CA GLY A 99 23.18 0.58 1.20
C GLY A 99 22.21 0.77 2.38
N GLN A 100 21.27 1.70 2.33
CA GLN A 100 20.25 1.86 3.36
C GLN A 100 19.32 0.64 3.41
N TYR A 101 18.84 0.30 4.60
CA TYR A 101 17.86 -0.76 4.78
C TYR A 101 16.45 -0.23 4.65
N TRP A 102 15.61 -1.02 3.99
CA TRP A 102 14.20 -0.75 3.80
C TRP A 102 13.38 -1.96 4.23
N VAL A 103 12.16 -1.71 4.68
CA VAL A 103 11.16 -2.75 4.89
C VAL A 103 9.87 -2.40 4.16
N ALA A 104 9.24 -3.42 3.62
CA ALA A 104 7.87 -3.41 3.16
C ALA A 104 6.97 -4.07 4.21
N GLY A 105 5.85 -3.45 4.51
CA GLY A 105 4.69 -4.07 5.14
C GLY A 105 3.60 -4.32 4.10
N ALA A 106 3.29 -5.58 3.81
CA ALA A 106 2.22 -5.91 2.86
C ALA A 106 0.86 -5.62 3.50
N ARG A 107 0.02 -4.84 2.81
CA ARG A 107 -1.36 -4.56 3.24
C ARG A 107 -2.36 -5.50 2.59
N SER A 108 -2.12 -5.80 1.33
CA SER A 108 -2.82 -6.86 0.61
C SER A 108 -1.87 -7.54 -0.37
N GLY A 109 -1.92 -8.86 -0.41
CA GLY A 109 -1.18 -9.65 -1.38
C GLY A 109 0.35 -9.53 -1.24
N ARG A 110 0.98 -9.19 -2.36
CA ARG A 110 2.41 -9.38 -2.61
C ARG A 110 3.11 -8.04 -2.82
N CYS A 111 4.21 -7.83 -2.11
CA CYS A 111 5.10 -6.69 -2.31
C CYS A 111 6.27 -7.10 -3.20
N THR A 112 6.55 -6.30 -4.21
CA THR A 112 7.75 -6.44 -5.05
C THR A 112 8.49 -5.12 -5.11
N VAL A 113 9.81 -5.18 -4.93
CA VAL A 113 10.73 -4.08 -5.19
C VAL A 113 11.66 -4.47 -6.33
N VAL A 114 11.85 -3.56 -7.28
CA VAL A 114 12.80 -3.69 -8.39
C VAL A 114 13.80 -2.55 -8.28
N GLN A 115 15.08 -2.87 -8.16
CA GLN A 115 16.17 -1.89 -8.10
C GLN A 115 16.97 -1.97 -9.39
N THR A 116 17.00 -0.89 -10.16
CA THR A 116 17.77 -0.82 -11.40
C THR A 116 19.10 -0.14 -11.13
N PRO A 117 20.25 -0.78 -11.44
CA PRO A 117 21.56 -0.14 -11.32
C PRO A 117 21.74 0.97 -12.37
N SER A 118 22.57 1.95 -12.03
CA SER A 118 23.04 3.00 -12.95
C SER A 118 24.10 2.49 -13.93
N THR A 119 24.76 1.38 -13.58
CA THR A 119 25.67 0.67 -14.46
C THR A 119 24.93 -0.34 -15.34
N ALA A 120 25.57 -0.83 -16.39
CA ALA A 120 25.01 -1.88 -17.23
C ALA A 120 24.93 -3.20 -16.44
N GLY A 121 23.78 -3.48 -15.85
CA GLY A 121 23.51 -4.69 -15.07
C GLY A 121 22.01 -5.00 -15.01
N PRO A 122 21.64 -6.26 -14.70
CA PRO A 122 20.23 -6.62 -14.55
C PRO A 122 19.62 -5.97 -13.29
N PRO A 123 18.33 -5.64 -13.30
CA PRO A 123 17.65 -5.19 -12.09
C PRO A 123 17.66 -6.25 -10.98
N VAL A 124 17.84 -5.80 -9.74
CA VAL A 124 17.71 -6.64 -8.54
C VAL A 124 16.26 -6.62 -8.08
N VAL A 125 15.61 -7.78 -8.13
CA VAL A 125 14.19 -7.94 -7.77
C VAL A 125 14.08 -8.69 -6.45
N LYS A 126 13.32 -8.14 -5.50
CA LYS A 126 12.88 -8.87 -4.30
C LYS A 126 11.37 -8.87 -4.24
N THR A 127 10.79 -10.03 -3.96
CA THR A 127 9.35 -10.23 -3.85
C THR A 127 9.06 -11.00 -2.58
N SER A 128 7.98 -10.61 -1.89
CA SER A 128 7.47 -11.39 -0.77
C SER A 128 5.95 -11.49 -0.78
N ASN A 129 5.47 -12.67 -0.38
CA ASN A 129 4.07 -12.93 -0.05
C ASN A 129 3.83 -12.91 1.47
N SER A 130 4.87 -12.65 2.27
CA SER A 130 4.76 -12.48 3.71
C SER A 130 4.34 -11.06 4.05
N GLU A 131 3.86 -10.87 5.29
CA GLU A 131 3.50 -9.55 5.84
C GLU A 131 4.68 -8.58 5.89
N ARG A 132 5.92 -9.09 5.85
CA ARG A 132 7.15 -8.28 5.99
C ARG A 132 8.25 -8.72 5.04
N MET A 133 8.82 -7.76 4.31
CA MET A 133 10.00 -7.95 3.46
C MET A 133 11.03 -6.87 3.74
N ASP A 134 12.22 -7.22 4.19
CA ASP A 134 13.37 -6.31 4.25
C ASP A 134 14.17 -6.33 2.95
N PHE A 135 14.94 -5.30 2.64
CA PHE A 135 15.97 -5.34 1.61
C PHE A 135 16.97 -4.20 1.84
N LYS A 136 18.14 -4.32 1.20
CA LYS A 136 19.17 -3.28 1.20
C LYS A 136 19.19 -2.62 -0.17
N LEU A 137 19.37 -1.29 -0.20
CA LEU A 137 19.56 -0.58 -1.45
C LEU A 137 20.87 -0.99 -2.12
N ILE A 138 20.84 -1.26 -3.42
CA ILE A 138 22.05 -1.57 -4.19
C ILE A 138 22.98 -0.35 -4.23
N PRO A 139 24.31 -0.55 -4.28
CA PRO A 139 25.24 0.56 -4.14
C PRO A 139 25.13 1.65 -5.22
N ASP A 140 24.82 1.24 -6.45
CA ASP A 140 24.80 2.04 -7.66
C ASP A 140 23.36 2.26 -8.18
N LEU A 141 22.38 2.37 -7.29
CA LEU A 141 20.96 2.56 -7.62
C LEU A 141 20.76 3.71 -8.61
N ALA A 142 20.03 3.46 -9.70
CA ALA A 142 19.49 4.49 -10.60
C ALA A 142 18.01 4.73 -10.34
N THR A 143 17.22 3.65 -10.28
CA THR A 143 15.79 3.72 -10.00
C THR A 143 15.36 2.60 -9.07
N ILE A 144 14.30 2.86 -8.32
CA ILE A 144 13.61 1.89 -7.48
C ILE A 144 12.13 1.91 -7.84
N THR A 145 11.57 0.74 -8.16
CA THR A 145 10.14 0.56 -8.43
C THR A 145 9.50 -0.25 -7.32
N PHE A 146 8.50 0.34 -6.68
CA PHE A 146 7.65 -0.29 -5.68
C PHE A 146 6.34 -0.78 -6.31
N LYS A 147 5.99 -2.04 -6.04
CA LYS A 147 4.79 -2.69 -6.61
C LYS A 147 3.94 -3.35 -5.54
N GLY A 148 2.63 -3.39 -5.80
CA GLY A 148 1.62 -3.94 -4.89
C GLY A 148 1.08 -2.92 -3.90
N GLU A 149 0.28 -3.37 -2.95
CA GLU A 149 -0.30 -2.53 -1.90
C GLU A 149 0.54 -2.64 -0.62
N CYS A 150 1.50 -1.72 -0.46
CA CYS A 150 2.59 -1.88 0.49
C CYS A 150 3.01 -0.53 1.09
N ASP A 151 3.34 -0.54 2.39
CA ASP A 151 4.06 0.54 3.04
C ASP A 151 5.56 0.23 3.06
N TRP A 152 6.35 1.16 2.54
CA TRP A 152 7.80 1.07 2.43
C TRP A 152 8.42 2.09 3.37
N ARG A 153 9.39 1.68 4.19
CA ARG A 153 10.09 2.59 5.10
C ARG A 153 11.56 2.24 5.25
N SER A 154 12.40 3.27 5.33
CA SER A 154 13.82 3.13 5.62
C SER A 154 14.11 3.01 7.11
N PHE A 155 15.24 2.39 7.47
CA PHE A 155 15.83 2.39 8.81
C PHE A 155 17.32 2.73 8.79
#